data_AF-A0A960RIQ3-F1
#
_entry.id   AF-A0A960RIQ3-F1
#
_cell.length_a   1.000
_cell.length_b   1.000
_cell.length_c   1.000
_cell.angle_alpha   90.00
_cell.angle_beta   90.00
_cell.angle_gamma   90.00
#
_symmetry.space_group_name_H-M   'P 1'
#
loop_
_entity.id
_entity.type
_entity.pdbx_description
1 polymer ?
#
loop_
_entity_poly.entity_id
_entity_poly.type
_entity_poly.pdbx_seq_one_letter_code
_entity_poly.pdbx_strand_id
1 'polypeptide(L)'
;MQDTTVCPPNRKLTPREELAYVLEIYDQQMDKALEHVLHAYEILQARAQMLLSLVAICLTVTGFSGPAIARSGTFCRYSIVFGMLLIVGSALLMLAGPLQLRWATQWRTDTVRESMENLIRRRNRRTEKYHMAMALLGLGLFFYCLSLMVYMLGGAG
;
A
#
# COMPACT_ATOMS: atom_id res chain seq x y z
N MET A 1 19.39 38.69 -9.65
CA MET A 1 19.82 37.45 -10.33
C MET A 1 18.93 36.33 -9.82
N GLN A 2 17.89 36.01 -10.60
CA GLN A 2 17.00 34.88 -10.35
C GLN A 2 17.72 33.63 -10.80
N ASP A 3 18.14 32.79 -9.86
CA ASP A 3 18.62 31.45 -10.15
C ASP A 3 17.39 30.55 -10.31
N THR A 4 16.84 30.54 -11.53
CA THR A 4 15.84 29.56 -11.95
C THR A 4 16.58 28.24 -12.13
N THR A 5 16.83 27.53 -11.02
CA THR A 5 17.16 26.11 -11.05
C THR A 5 15.93 25.38 -11.58
N VAL A 6 15.81 25.34 -12.89
CA VAL A 6 14.86 24.50 -13.62
C VAL A 6 15.17 23.07 -13.20
N CYS A 7 14.40 22.55 -12.25
CA CYS A 7 14.51 21.17 -11.83
C CYS A 7 14.29 20.28 -13.06
N PRO A 8 15.16 19.29 -13.32
CA PRO A 8 15.02 18.41 -14.47
C PRO A 8 13.64 17.73 -14.41
N PRO A 9 12.92 17.63 -15.54
CA PRO A 9 11.61 16.99 -15.57
C PRO A 9 11.81 15.54 -15.14
N ASN A 10 11.09 15.12 -14.10
CA ASN A 10 11.12 13.75 -13.54
C ASN A 10 12.27 13.41 -12.56
N ARG A 11 12.64 14.33 -11.66
CA ARG A 11 13.44 14.00 -10.46
C ARG A 11 12.52 13.77 -9.24
N LYS A 12 12.80 12.73 -8.44
CA LYS A 12 12.16 12.55 -7.13
C LYS A 12 12.59 13.71 -6.20
N LEU A 13 11.64 14.57 -5.86
CA LEU A 13 11.83 15.66 -4.91
C LEU A 13 12.03 15.09 -3.50
N THR A 14 12.95 15.68 -2.75
CA THR A 14 13.05 15.43 -1.31
C THR A 14 11.83 16.00 -0.59
N PRO A 15 11.48 15.54 0.63
CA PRO A 15 10.33 16.08 1.38
C PRO A 15 10.37 17.62 1.55
N ARG A 16 11.58 18.21 1.64
CA ARG A 16 11.77 19.67 1.72
C ARG A 16 11.49 20.37 0.39
N GLU A 17 12.03 19.85 -0.69
CA GLU A 17 11.82 20.40 -2.04
C GLU A 17 10.34 20.25 -2.46
N GLU A 18 9.71 19.12 -2.11
CA GLU A 18 8.28 18.90 -2.35
C GLU A 18 7.43 19.91 -1.57
N LEU A 19 7.73 20.16 -0.30
CA LEU A 19 7.00 21.17 0.48
C LEU A 19 7.17 22.57 -0.11
N ALA A 20 8.38 22.93 -0.56
CA ALA A 20 8.64 24.22 -1.19
C ALA A 20 7.82 24.37 -2.49
N TYR A 21 7.81 23.33 -3.33
CA TYR A 21 7.05 23.30 -4.57
C TYR A 21 5.52 23.33 -4.34
N VAL A 22 5.00 22.59 -3.37
CA VAL A 22 3.58 22.62 -3.01
C VAL A 22 3.19 24.01 -2.49
N LEU A 23 4.03 24.64 -1.66
CA LEU A 23 3.77 26.02 -1.20
C LEU A 23 3.86 27.03 -2.35
N GLU A 24 4.71 26.82 -3.35
CA GLU A 24 4.76 27.67 -4.55
C GLU A 24 3.46 27.55 -5.37
N ILE A 25 2.95 26.33 -5.57
CA ILE A 25 1.68 26.07 -6.29
C ILE A 25 0.50 26.77 -5.60
N TYR A 26 0.46 26.73 -4.27
CA TYR A 26 -0.65 27.26 -3.48
C TYR A 26 -0.39 28.68 -2.95
N ASP A 27 0.57 29.43 -3.52
CA ASP A 27 0.85 30.83 -3.16
C ASP A 27 1.12 31.04 -1.65
N GLN A 28 1.98 30.18 -1.08
CA GLN A 28 2.33 30.10 0.34
C GLN A 28 1.14 29.85 1.30
N GLN A 29 -0.03 29.45 0.80
CA GLN A 29 -1.20 29.12 1.62
C GLN A 29 -1.02 27.75 2.27
N MET A 30 -0.52 27.77 3.50
CA MET A 30 -0.19 26.57 4.30
C MET A 30 -1.40 25.65 4.51
N ASP A 31 -2.60 26.22 4.69
CA ASP A 31 -3.82 25.45 4.93
C ASP A 31 -4.19 24.57 3.72
N LYS A 32 -4.09 25.13 2.51
CA LYS A 32 -4.34 24.40 1.26
C LYS A 32 -3.27 23.34 0.99
N ALA A 33 -2.01 23.66 1.28
CA ALA A 33 -0.91 22.70 1.17
C ALA A 33 -1.13 21.51 2.13
N LEU A 34 -1.60 21.77 3.36
CA LEU A 34 -1.92 20.74 4.33
C LEU A 34 -3.11 19.89 3.88
N GLU A 35 -4.18 20.52 3.41
CA GLU A 35 -5.35 19.83 2.86
C GLU A 35 -4.97 18.91 1.69
N HIS A 36 -4.11 19.39 0.79
CA HIS A 36 -3.57 18.58 -0.31
C HIS A 36 -2.82 17.33 0.18
N VAL A 37 -1.95 17.50 1.18
CA VAL A 37 -1.22 16.38 1.79
C VAL A 37 -2.19 15.40 2.46
N LEU A 38 -3.16 15.89 3.23
CA LEU A 38 -4.18 15.07 3.89
C LEU A 38 -5.03 14.27 2.88
N HIS A 39 -5.43 14.89 1.78
CA HIS A 39 -6.15 14.22 0.70
C HIS A 39 -5.35 13.04 0.11
N ALA A 40 -4.01 13.18 -0.02
CA ALA A 40 -3.17 12.07 -0.45
C ALA A 40 -3.16 10.88 0.55
N TYR A 41 -3.30 11.15 1.85
CA TYR A 41 -3.47 10.09 2.86
C TYR A 41 -4.82 9.39 2.73
N GLU A 42 -5.91 10.13 2.48
CA GLU A 42 -7.24 9.56 2.28
C GLU A 42 -7.27 8.64 1.06
N ILE A 43 -6.65 9.06 -0.06
CA ILE A 43 -6.50 8.21 -1.26
C ILE A 43 -5.73 6.92 -0.92
N LEU A 44 -4.61 7.03 -0.21
CA LEU A 44 -3.81 5.86 0.17
C LEU A 44 -4.61 4.90 1.06
N GLN A 45 -5.41 5.43 1.98
CA GLN A 45 -6.27 4.65 2.87
C GLN A 45 -7.39 3.96 2.11
N ALA A 46 -8.08 4.66 1.21
CA ALA A 46 -9.14 4.08 0.38
C ALA A 46 -8.61 2.91 -0.46
N ARG A 47 -7.44 3.07 -1.08
CA ARG A 47 -6.77 2.00 -1.84
C ARG A 47 -6.38 0.81 -0.96
N ALA A 48 -5.89 1.05 0.26
CA ALA A 48 -5.57 -0.01 1.20
C ALA A 48 -6.82 -0.81 1.63
N GLN A 49 -7.97 -0.15 1.83
CA GLN A 49 -9.23 -0.82 2.14
C GLN A 49 -9.70 -1.73 1.00
N MET A 50 -9.58 -1.30 -0.26
CA MET A 50 -9.90 -2.13 -1.43
C MET A 50 -9.02 -3.39 -1.52
N LEU A 51 -7.74 -3.29 -1.16
CA LEU A 51 -6.86 -4.46 -1.11
C LEU A 51 -7.16 -5.37 0.08
N LEU A 52 -7.54 -4.81 1.23
CA LEU A 52 -7.96 -5.60 2.39
C LEU A 52 -9.26 -6.36 2.13
N SER A 53 -10.22 -5.77 1.41
CA SER A 53 -11.44 -6.48 1.01
C SER A 53 -11.15 -7.63 0.04
N LEU A 54 -10.21 -7.46 -0.89
CA LEU A 54 -9.73 -8.56 -1.76
C LEU A 54 -9.12 -9.70 -0.94
N VAL A 55 -8.28 -9.38 0.05
CA VAL A 55 -7.72 -10.39 0.98
C VAL A 55 -8.83 -11.13 1.71
N ALA A 56 -9.84 -10.41 2.23
CA ALA A 56 -10.97 -11.02 2.92
C ALA A 56 -11.75 -11.98 2.00
N ILE A 57 -11.98 -11.62 0.74
CA ILE A 57 -12.61 -12.50 -0.26
C ILE A 57 -11.76 -13.75 -0.51
N CYS A 58 -10.44 -13.60 -0.69
CA CYS A 58 -9.55 -14.75 -0.86
C CYS A 58 -9.59 -15.69 0.36
N LEU A 59 -9.60 -15.14 1.57
CA LEU A 59 -9.75 -15.89 2.82
C LEU A 59 -11.05 -16.69 2.88
N THR A 60 -12.18 -16.07 2.55
CA THR A 60 -13.48 -16.75 2.61
C THR A 60 -13.62 -17.81 1.53
N VAL A 61 -13.23 -17.53 0.28
CA VAL A 61 -13.25 -18.52 -0.82
C VAL A 61 -12.33 -19.70 -0.50
N THR A 62 -11.13 -19.43 0.05
CA THR A 62 -10.21 -20.49 0.50
C THR A 62 -10.78 -21.27 1.68
N GLY A 63 -11.53 -20.63 2.58
CA GLY A 63 -12.20 -21.31 3.69
C GLY A 63 -13.17 -22.40 3.24
N PHE A 64 -13.90 -22.16 2.15
CA PHE A 64 -14.83 -23.15 1.58
C PHE A 64 -14.13 -24.16 0.67
N SER A 65 -13.26 -23.72 -0.24
CA SER A 65 -12.67 -24.55 -1.30
C SER A 65 -11.30 -25.16 -0.95
N GLY A 66 -10.59 -24.58 0.02
CA GLY A 66 -9.23 -24.93 0.40
C GLY A 66 -9.03 -26.40 0.82
N PRO A 67 -9.91 -26.98 1.67
CA PRO A 67 -9.79 -28.39 2.05
C PRO A 67 -9.94 -29.38 0.88
N ALA A 68 -10.71 -29.02 -0.16
CA ALA A 68 -10.82 -29.84 -1.37
C ALA A 68 -9.54 -29.76 -2.20
N ILE A 69 -9.03 -28.54 -2.41
CA ILE A 69 -7.79 -28.28 -3.14
C ILE A 69 -6.59 -28.96 -2.47
N ALA A 70 -6.49 -28.88 -1.14
CA ALA A 70 -5.39 -29.47 -0.38
C ALA A 70 -5.39 -31.01 -0.39
N ARG A 71 -6.54 -31.65 -0.65
CA ARG A 71 -6.66 -33.11 -0.76
C ARG A 71 -6.34 -33.63 -2.17
N SER A 72 -6.37 -32.78 -3.18
CA SER A 72 -6.14 -33.18 -4.59
C SER A 72 -4.70 -33.57 -4.91
N GLY A 73 -3.73 -33.07 -4.13
CA GLY A 73 -2.32 -33.39 -4.36
C GLY A 73 -1.39 -32.60 -3.47
N THR A 74 -0.17 -33.12 -3.29
CA THR A 74 0.89 -32.49 -2.50
C THR A 74 1.31 -31.14 -3.07
N PHE A 75 1.41 -31.02 -4.40
CA PHE A 75 1.73 -29.75 -5.07
C PHE A 75 0.68 -28.66 -4.79
N CYS A 76 -0.61 -28.96 -4.99
CA CYS A 76 -1.72 -28.05 -4.69
C CYS A 76 -1.71 -27.62 -3.22
N ARG A 77 -1.47 -28.57 -2.31
CA ARG A 77 -1.39 -28.29 -0.87
C ARG A 77 -0.28 -27.30 -0.51
N TYR A 78 0.93 -27.47 -1.03
CA TYR A 78 2.02 -26.53 -0.72
C TYR A 78 1.82 -25.18 -1.41
N SER A 79 1.36 -25.16 -2.66
CA SER A 79 1.12 -23.91 -3.40
C SER A 79 0.03 -23.05 -2.75
N ILE A 80 -1.09 -23.66 -2.33
CA ILE A 80 -2.18 -22.92 -1.70
C ILE A 80 -1.78 -22.38 -0.33
N VAL A 81 -1.07 -23.18 0.50
CA VAL A 81 -0.60 -22.73 1.82
C VAL A 81 0.42 -21.60 1.66
N PHE A 82 1.36 -21.73 0.73
CA PHE A 82 2.36 -20.70 0.48
C PHE A 82 1.71 -19.40 -0.02
N GLY A 83 0.83 -19.47 -1.03
CA GLY A 83 0.08 -18.32 -1.52
C GLY A 83 -0.73 -17.65 -0.40
N MET A 84 -1.35 -18.46 0.46
CA MET A 84 -2.13 -17.98 1.60
C MET A 84 -1.29 -17.22 2.63
N LEU A 85 -0.10 -17.73 2.95
CA LEU A 85 0.83 -17.05 3.85
C LEU A 85 1.27 -15.69 3.29
N LEU A 86 1.48 -15.59 1.97
CA LEU A 86 1.82 -14.32 1.32
C LEU A 86 0.64 -13.33 1.35
N ILE A 87 -0.59 -13.79 1.09
CA ILE A 87 -1.81 -12.97 1.15
C ILE A 87 -2.02 -12.43 2.58
N VAL A 88 -1.91 -13.29 3.59
CA VAL A 88 -2.02 -12.89 5.01
C VAL A 88 -0.88 -11.95 5.41
N GLY A 89 0.34 -12.24 4.98
CA GLY A 89 1.51 -11.36 5.20
C GLY A 89 1.30 -9.97 4.60
N SER A 90 0.68 -9.89 3.41
CA SER A 90 0.31 -8.61 2.80
C SER A 90 -0.72 -7.86 3.65
N ALA A 91 -1.79 -8.51 4.08
CA ALA A 91 -2.78 -7.88 4.97
C ALA A 91 -2.13 -7.36 6.26
N LEU A 92 -1.24 -8.12 6.89
CA LEU A 92 -0.52 -7.67 8.09
C LEU A 92 0.34 -6.42 7.80
N LEU A 93 1.03 -6.36 6.65
CA LEU A 93 1.76 -5.16 6.24
C LEU A 93 0.83 -3.96 6.01
N MET A 94 -0.37 -4.19 5.47
CA MET A 94 -1.38 -3.15 5.30
C MET A 94 -1.92 -2.62 6.62
N LEU A 95 -2.22 -3.52 7.56
CA LEU A 95 -2.67 -3.16 8.91
C LEU A 95 -1.57 -2.43 9.69
N ALA A 96 -0.29 -2.82 9.54
CA ALA A 96 0.83 -2.22 10.24
C ALA A 96 1.35 -0.90 9.62
N GLY A 97 0.91 -0.55 8.41
CA GLY A 97 1.42 0.60 7.66
C GLY A 97 0.33 1.64 7.34
N PRO A 98 -0.33 1.54 6.17
CA PRO A 98 -1.34 2.51 5.73
C PRO A 98 -2.51 2.71 6.69
N LEU A 99 -3.02 1.63 7.30
CA LEU A 99 -4.23 1.65 8.12
C LEU A 99 -4.03 2.24 9.52
N GLN A 100 -2.78 2.40 10.00
CA GLN A 100 -2.51 3.05 11.27
C GLN A 100 -2.70 4.57 11.15
N LEU A 101 -3.96 5.02 11.25
CA LEU A 101 -4.34 6.41 11.44
C LEU A 101 -3.90 6.90 12.83
N ARG A 102 -2.59 7.06 13.02
CA ARG A 102 -2.09 8.01 14.03
C ARG A 102 -2.37 9.40 13.46
N TRP A 103 -3.25 10.15 14.12
CA TRP A 103 -3.75 11.45 13.67
C TRP A 103 -2.60 12.36 13.26
N ALA A 104 -2.67 12.93 12.04
CA ALA A 104 -1.68 13.89 11.53
C ALA A 104 -1.51 15.10 12.47
N THR A 105 -2.58 15.44 13.20
CA THR A 105 -2.66 16.54 14.17
C THR A 105 -2.05 16.22 15.53
N GLN A 106 -1.75 14.95 15.85
CA GLN A 106 -1.15 14.62 17.15
C GLN A 106 0.28 15.15 17.29
N TRP A 107 0.95 15.49 16.19
CA TRP A 107 2.38 15.79 16.18
C TRP A 107 2.63 17.23 15.75
N ARG A 108 2.64 18.10 16.75
CA ARG A 108 3.13 19.46 16.62
C ARG A 108 4.63 19.43 16.91
N THR A 109 5.44 19.65 15.89
CA THR A 109 6.87 20.01 16.07
C THR A 109 6.96 21.52 16.30
N ASP A 110 8.11 22.01 16.76
CA ASP A 110 8.33 23.42 17.10
C ASP A 110 7.97 24.40 15.97
N THR A 111 8.00 23.95 14.70
CA THR A 111 7.52 24.73 13.56
C THR A 111 6.50 23.99 12.69
N VAL A 112 5.55 24.75 12.13
CA VAL A 112 4.52 24.23 11.20
C VAL A 112 5.16 23.64 9.93
N ARG A 113 6.22 24.30 9.43
CA ARG A 113 6.97 23.85 8.25
C ARG A 113 7.67 22.50 8.48
N GLU A 114 8.28 22.30 9.64
CA GLU A 114 8.91 21.03 10.00
C GLU A 114 7.88 19.91 10.24
N SER A 115 6.74 20.27 10.83
CA SER A 115 5.61 19.34 10.97
C SER A 115 5.11 18.87 9.59
N MET A 116 5.01 19.77 8.60
CA MET A 116 4.65 19.41 7.23
C MET A 116 5.71 18.57 6.52
N GLU A 117 7.00 18.88 6.67
CA GLU A 117 8.08 18.05 6.13
C GLU A 117 8.01 16.62 6.68
N ASN A 118 7.76 16.49 7.99
CA ASN A 118 7.56 15.20 8.65
C ASN A 118 6.33 14.46 8.12
N LEU A 119 5.22 15.16 7.84
CA LEU A 119 4.04 14.57 7.21
C LEU A 119 4.34 14.05 5.81
N ILE A 120 5.10 14.76 4.98
CA ILE A 120 5.47 14.29 3.63
C ILE A 120 6.39 13.07 3.72
N ARG A 121 7.40 13.10 4.61
CA ARG A 121 8.32 11.96 4.82
C ARG A 121 7.57 10.69 5.25
N ARG A 122 6.56 10.84 6.11
CA ARG A 122 5.70 9.75 6.56
C ARG A 122 4.84 9.18 5.45
N ARG A 123 4.24 10.06 4.64
CA ARG A 123 3.44 9.67 3.48
C ARG A 123 4.27 8.76 2.58
N ASN A 124 5.48 9.19 2.24
CA ASN A 124 6.39 8.42 1.39
C ASN A 124 6.73 7.04 1.98
N ARG A 125 7.06 6.96 3.28
CA ARG A 125 7.28 5.67 3.95
C ARG A 125 6.05 4.76 3.94
N ARG A 126 4.85 5.31 4.08
CA ARG A 126 3.61 4.52 4.00
C ARG A 126 3.35 4.04 2.57
N THR A 127 3.63 4.87 1.57
CA THR A 127 3.53 4.51 0.16
C THR A 127 4.49 3.39 -0.20
N GLU A 128 5.72 3.39 0.31
CA GLU A 128 6.67 2.28 0.12
C GLU A 128 6.16 0.97 0.69
N LYS A 129 5.68 0.98 1.95
CA LYS A 129 5.07 -0.19 2.58
C LYS A 129 3.85 -0.69 1.81
N TYR A 130 3.03 0.22 1.30
CA TYR A 130 1.88 -0.11 0.46
C TYR A 130 2.32 -0.82 -0.83
N HIS A 131 3.35 -0.35 -1.52
CA HIS A 131 3.87 -1.02 -2.72
C HIS A 131 4.42 -2.41 -2.41
N MET A 132 5.13 -2.58 -1.28
CA MET A 132 5.59 -3.90 -0.83
C MET A 132 4.42 -4.84 -0.56
N ALA A 133 3.38 -4.37 0.14
CA ALA A 133 2.18 -5.14 0.42
C ALA A 133 1.44 -5.53 -0.88
N MET A 134 1.34 -4.59 -1.83
CA MET A 134 0.72 -4.83 -3.14
C MET A 134 1.49 -5.89 -3.94
N ALA A 135 2.82 -5.82 -3.98
CA ALA A 135 3.64 -6.83 -4.65
C ALA A 135 3.51 -8.21 -3.99
N LEU A 136 3.52 -8.26 -2.65
CA LEU A 136 3.36 -9.49 -1.89
C LEU A 136 1.98 -10.11 -2.11
N LEU A 137 0.93 -9.29 -2.16
CA LEU A 137 -0.43 -9.73 -2.46
C LEU A 137 -0.54 -10.30 -3.87
N GLY A 138 0.03 -9.61 -4.86
CA GLY A 138 0.03 -10.06 -6.25
C GLY A 138 0.73 -11.42 -6.41
N LEU A 139 1.88 -11.59 -5.73
CA LEU A 139 2.60 -12.87 -5.73
C LEU A 139 1.79 -13.98 -5.05
N GLY A 140 1.19 -13.70 -3.90
CA GLY A 140 0.34 -14.66 -3.18
C GLY A 140 -0.89 -15.08 -4.00
N LEU A 141 -1.55 -14.11 -4.65
CA LEU A 141 -2.69 -14.34 -5.52
C LEU A 141 -2.31 -15.18 -6.74
N PHE A 142 -1.13 -14.95 -7.31
CA PHE A 142 -0.62 -15.77 -8.41
C PHE A 142 -0.48 -17.25 -8.02
N PHE A 143 0.15 -17.55 -6.88
CA PHE A 143 0.27 -18.93 -6.38
C PHE A 143 -1.07 -19.56 -6.01
N TYR A 144 -2.00 -18.77 -5.47
CA TYR A 144 -3.35 -19.20 -5.20
C TYR A 144 -4.08 -19.60 -6.49
N CYS A 145 -4.07 -18.74 -7.51
CA CYS A 145 -4.68 -19.02 -8.81
C CYS A 145 -4.03 -20.22 -9.51
N LEU A 146 -2.70 -20.35 -9.44
CA LEU A 146 -1.98 -21.49 -10.01
C LEU A 146 -2.43 -22.81 -9.35
N SER A 147 -2.56 -22.83 -8.03
CA SER A 147 -3.07 -24.00 -7.30
C SER A 147 -4.49 -24.35 -7.72
N LEU A 148 -5.35 -23.35 -7.91
CA LEU A 148 -6.72 -23.55 -8.38
C LEU A 148 -6.76 -24.13 -9.80
N MET A 149 -5.93 -23.62 -10.71
CA MET A 149 -5.86 -24.14 -12.07
C MET A 149 -5.42 -25.59 -12.10
N VAL A 150 -4.39 -25.96 -11.33
CA VAL A 150 -3.93 -27.35 -11.23
C VAL A 150 -5.00 -28.23 -10.60
N TYR A 151 -5.72 -27.76 -9.58
CA TYR A 151 -6.85 -28.48 -9.00
C TYR A 151 -7.97 -28.73 -10.02
N MET A 152 -8.32 -27.72 -10.82
CA MET A 152 -9.36 -27.85 -11.85
C MET A 152 -8.95 -28.78 -12.99
N LEU A 153 -7.67 -28.77 -13.40
CA LEU A 153 -7.14 -29.68 -14.40
C LEU A 153 -7.02 -31.12 -13.88
N GLY A 154 -6.57 -31.29 -12.63
CA GLY A 154 -6.39 -32.60 -12.00
C GLY A 154 -7.69 -33.25 -11.50
N GLY A 155 -8.71 -32.45 -11.18
CA GLY A 155 -10.03 -32.92 -10.78
C GLY A 155 -10.98 -33.24 -11.94
N ALA A 156 -10.54 -33.05 -13.19
CA ALA A 156 -11.28 -33.41 -14.40
C ALA A 156 -10.94 -34.83 -14.93
N GLY A 157 -10.24 -35.65 -14.14
CA GLY A 157 -9.84 -37.03 -14.46
C GLY A 157 -10.32 -38.03 -13.42
#